data_AF-A0A3C0QM42-F1
#
_entry.id   AF-A0A3C0QM42-F1
#
_cell.length_a   1.000
_cell.length_b   1.000
_cell.length_c   1.000
_cell.angle_alpha   90.00
_cell.angle_beta   90.00
_cell.angle_gamma   90.00
#
_symmetry.space_group_name_H-M   'P 1'
#
loop_
_entity.id
_entity.type
_entity.pdbx_description
1 polymer ?
#
loop_
_entity_poly.entity_id
_entity_poly.type
_entity_poly.pdbx_seq_one_letter_code
_entity_poly.pdbx_strand_id
1 'polypeptide(L)'
;MKYIKNLQLLPVMVEDAFTKCDSILQNYDKVMISVSGGSDSDIVVDMVCRLGYAGKCSFVFFDTGIEYQATKDHLQYLEDHYSIQIERIRPKKPVPRAVLENGVPFLTKYVAQMIGRLQSYNFEWEDLPLEQLQGKYGDHWGFHWWANDYPVHDGFKTSMFQIANFPFLKEFLIKYPPEFPISDKCCKCAKKDVAHRYMKNHPEIQLKLMGIRKSEGGIRA
;
A
#
# COMPACT_ATOMS: atom_id res chain seq x y z
N MET A 1 11.73 -8.11 -32.18
CA MET A 1 11.00 -6.95 -32.75
C MET A 1 9.91 -6.33 -31.86
N LYS A 2 9.56 -6.86 -30.67
CA LYS A 2 8.63 -6.19 -29.73
C LYS A 2 9.29 -5.06 -28.90
N TYR A 3 10.59 -5.19 -28.58
CA TYR A 3 11.32 -4.20 -27.77
C TYR A 3 11.57 -2.86 -28.47
N ILE A 4 11.76 -2.87 -29.80
CA ILE A 4 12.09 -1.66 -30.59
C ILE A 4 10.89 -0.72 -30.71
N LYS A 5 9.65 -1.24 -30.76
CA LYS A 5 8.43 -0.41 -30.80
C LYS A 5 8.18 0.37 -29.49
N ASN A 6 8.58 -0.18 -28.34
CA ASN A 6 8.42 0.51 -27.05
C ASN A 6 9.41 1.67 -26.87
N LEU A 7 10.59 1.61 -27.49
CA LEU A 7 11.59 2.69 -27.44
C LEU A 7 11.13 3.96 -28.15
N GLN A 8 10.29 3.86 -29.19
CA GLN A 8 9.72 5.04 -29.88
C GLN A 8 8.59 5.71 -29.10
N LEU A 9 7.88 4.96 -28.23
CA LEU A 9 6.82 5.48 -27.38
C LEU A 9 7.34 6.04 -26.05
N LEU A 10 8.55 5.65 -25.64
CA LEU A 10 9.17 6.09 -24.39
C LEU A 10 9.27 7.63 -24.29
N PRO A 11 9.74 8.37 -25.31
CA PRO A 11 9.80 9.84 -25.24
C PRO A 11 8.42 10.47 -25.05
N VAL A 12 7.40 9.94 -25.74
CA VAL A 12 6.02 10.44 -25.67
C VAL A 12 5.42 10.21 -24.29
N MET A 13 5.63 9.04 -23.68
CA MET A 13 5.14 8.76 -22.33
C MET A 13 5.82 9.62 -21.27
N VAL A 14 7.12 9.88 -21.42
CA VAL A 14 7.87 10.76 -20.52
C VAL A 14 7.34 12.19 -20.66
N GLU A 15 7.19 12.69 -21.89
CA GLU A 15 6.65 14.03 -22.15
C GLU A 15 5.22 14.20 -21.61
N ASP A 16 4.35 13.20 -21.78
CA ASP A 16 2.99 13.21 -21.22
C ASP A 16 3.01 13.27 -19.69
N ALA A 17 3.89 12.47 -19.04
CA ALA A 17 4.03 12.49 -17.59
C ALA A 17 4.51 13.86 -17.08
N PHE A 18 5.50 14.48 -17.73
CA PHE A 18 5.99 15.82 -17.39
C PHE A 18 4.90 16.88 -17.61
N THR A 19 4.20 16.85 -18.75
CA THR A 19 3.10 17.79 -19.07
C THR A 19 1.96 17.66 -18.07
N LYS A 20 1.60 16.42 -17.70
CA LYS A 20 0.57 16.16 -16.70
C LYS A 20 1.00 16.65 -15.32
N CYS A 21 2.26 16.41 -14.94
CA CYS A 21 2.81 16.87 -13.67
C CYS A 21 2.78 18.41 -13.59
N ASP A 22 3.27 19.08 -14.63
CA ASP A 22 3.30 20.54 -14.75
C ASP A 22 1.90 21.16 -14.68
N SER A 23 0.98 20.69 -15.54
CA SER A 23 -0.41 21.18 -15.55
C SER A 23 -1.14 21.02 -14.22
N ILE A 24 -0.82 20.00 -13.42
CA ILE A 24 -1.38 19.85 -12.07
C ILE A 24 -0.67 20.81 -11.11
N LEU A 25 0.67 20.76 -11.05
CA LEU A 25 1.44 21.48 -10.04
C LEU A 25 1.26 22.99 -10.13
N GLN A 26 1.09 23.58 -11.32
CA GLN A 26 0.86 25.02 -11.49
C GLN A 26 -0.35 25.54 -10.69
N ASN A 27 -1.33 24.69 -10.41
CA ASN A 27 -2.57 25.07 -9.74
C ASN A 27 -2.49 25.05 -8.19
N TYR A 28 -1.33 24.70 -7.61
CA TYR A 28 -1.17 24.56 -6.17
C TYR A 28 0.10 25.25 -5.67
N ASP A 29 0.01 25.93 -4.52
CA ASP A 29 1.08 26.68 -3.86
C ASP A 29 1.80 25.88 -2.78
N LYS A 30 1.16 24.84 -2.24
CA LYS A 30 1.72 23.98 -1.20
C LYS A 30 1.43 22.52 -1.52
N VAL A 31 2.49 21.79 -1.84
CA VAL A 31 2.40 20.40 -2.29
C VAL A 31 3.25 19.50 -1.39
N MET A 32 2.71 18.36 -0.98
CA MET A 32 3.46 17.33 -0.27
C MET A 32 3.84 16.20 -1.22
N ILE A 33 5.13 15.87 -1.26
CA ILE A 33 5.66 14.75 -2.03
C ILE A 33 6.01 13.62 -1.05
N SER A 34 5.32 12.49 -1.15
CA SER A 34 5.67 11.31 -0.35
C SER A 34 6.85 10.59 -1.01
N VAL A 35 8.02 10.65 -0.37
CA VAL A 35 9.23 9.96 -0.82
C VAL A 35 9.35 8.64 -0.05
N SER A 36 9.58 7.53 -0.74
CA SER A 36 9.78 6.21 -0.10
C SER A 36 11.20 5.66 -0.26
N GLY A 37 12.01 6.29 -1.13
CA GLY A 37 13.31 5.77 -1.57
C GLY A 37 13.18 4.61 -2.55
N GLY A 38 12.04 4.49 -3.24
CA GLY A 38 11.82 3.55 -4.33
C GLY A 38 11.74 4.26 -5.68
N SER A 39 11.99 3.53 -6.76
CA SER A 39 12.09 4.09 -8.13
C SER A 39 10.92 4.99 -8.54
N ASP A 40 9.69 4.62 -8.15
CA ASP A 40 8.50 5.39 -8.52
C ASP A 40 8.42 6.73 -7.78
N SER A 41 8.84 6.80 -6.51
CA SER A 41 8.93 8.09 -5.81
C SER A 41 10.09 8.94 -6.32
N ASP A 42 11.18 8.31 -6.76
CA ASP A 42 12.35 9.01 -7.27
C ASP A 42 12.04 9.73 -8.59
N ILE A 43 11.28 9.07 -9.48
CA ILE A 43 10.79 9.69 -10.72
C ILE A 43 9.91 10.91 -10.41
N VAL A 44 9.06 10.82 -9.39
CA VAL A 44 8.23 11.96 -8.96
C VAL A 44 9.10 13.11 -8.44
N VAL A 45 10.12 12.82 -7.63
CA VAL A 45 11.08 13.83 -7.16
C VAL A 45 11.81 14.47 -8.35
N ASP A 46 12.30 13.67 -9.29
CA ASP A 46 13.01 14.13 -10.49
C ASP A 46 12.14 15.08 -11.33
N MET A 47 10.89 14.69 -11.63
CA MET A 47 9.95 15.53 -12.38
C MET A 47 9.69 16.87 -11.68
N VAL A 48 9.38 16.84 -10.37
CA VAL A 48 9.09 18.06 -9.58
C VAL A 48 10.30 19.00 -9.57
N CYS A 49 11.51 18.48 -9.39
CA CYS A 49 12.71 19.28 -9.33
C CYS A 49 13.08 19.87 -10.69
N ARG A 50 13.01 19.08 -11.76
CA ARG A 50 13.31 19.54 -13.13
C ARG A 50 12.31 20.59 -13.64
N LEU A 51 11.05 20.48 -13.23
CA LEU A 51 10.02 21.49 -13.54
C LEU A 51 10.13 22.77 -12.68
N GLY A 52 11.08 22.82 -11.73
CA GLY A 52 11.30 24.01 -10.90
C GLY A 52 10.29 24.20 -9.76
N TYR A 53 9.54 23.16 -9.39
CA TYR A 53 8.53 23.25 -8.32
C TYR A 53 9.05 22.87 -6.94
N ALA A 54 10.33 22.50 -6.80
CA ALA A 54 10.90 22.08 -5.51
C ALA A 54 10.66 23.11 -4.38
N GLY A 55 10.74 24.41 -4.66
CA GLY A 55 10.58 25.48 -3.65
C GLY A 55 9.19 25.57 -3.00
N LYS A 56 8.16 24.97 -3.61
CA LYS A 56 6.80 24.90 -3.05
C LYS A 56 6.40 23.51 -2.54
N CYS A 57 7.33 22.56 -2.60
CA CYS A 57 7.13 21.17 -2.23
C CYS A 57 7.75 20.85 -0.86
N SER A 58 6.98 20.16 -0.02
CA SER A 58 7.48 19.49 1.17
C SER A 58 7.74 18.02 0.84
N PHE A 59 8.99 17.60 0.86
CA PHE A 59 9.37 16.20 0.64
C PHE A 59 9.35 15.46 1.98
N VAL A 60 8.58 14.37 2.05
CA VAL A 60 8.30 13.69 3.32
C VAL A 60 8.55 12.20 3.20
N PHE A 61 9.40 11.67 4.08
CA PHE A 61 9.65 10.25 4.27
C PHE A 61 9.06 9.78 5.60
N PHE A 62 8.20 8.77 5.56
CA PHE A 62 7.60 8.18 6.76
C PHE A 62 8.48 7.02 7.27
N ASP A 63 9.45 7.36 8.12
CA ASP A 63 10.43 6.45 8.73
C ASP A 63 9.75 5.51 9.73
N THR A 64 9.53 4.24 9.36
CA THR A 64 8.93 3.26 10.28
C THR A 64 9.92 2.66 11.27
N GLY A 65 11.21 2.92 11.10
CA GLY A 65 12.30 2.43 11.94
C GLY A 65 12.78 1.03 11.57
N ILE A 66 12.25 0.42 10.51
CA ILE A 66 12.64 -0.94 10.03
C ILE A 66 13.17 -0.92 8.60
N GLU A 67 13.37 0.25 8.01
CA GLU A 67 13.93 0.42 6.67
C GLU A 67 15.42 0.08 6.63
N TYR A 68 15.84 -0.48 5.50
CA TYR A 68 17.24 -0.80 5.24
C TYR A 68 18.12 0.46 5.29
N GLN A 69 19.36 0.29 5.73
CA GLN A 69 20.34 1.37 5.71
C GLN A 69 20.51 1.94 4.29
N ALA A 70 20.53 1.08 3.26
CA ALA A 70 20.59 1.48 1.86
C ALA A 70 19.46 2.45 1.45
N THR A 71 18.25 2.31 2.01
CA THR A 71 17.15 3.27 1.75
C THR A 71 17.47 4.63 2.36
N LYS A 72 18.04 4.67 3.58
CA LYS A 72 18.41 5.92 4.24
C LYS A 72 19.55 6.63 3.51
N ASP A 73 20.54 5.87 3.08
CA ASP A 73 21.67 6.38 2.29
C ASP A 73 21.19 6.92 0.94
N HIS A 74 20.23 6.25 0.30
CA HIS A 74 19.61 6.71 -0.95
C HIS A 74 18.80 7.99 -0.77
N LEU A 75 18.07 8.13 0.34
CA LEU A 75 17.37 9.39 0.65
C LEU A 75 18.36 10.56 0.81
N GLN A 76 19.52 10.32 1.42
CA GLN A 76 20.58 11.33 1.51
C GLN A 76 21.11 11.68 0.11
N TYR A 77 21.33 10.69 -0.75
CA TYR A 77 21.71 10.92 -2.14
C TYR A 77 20.69 11.81 -2.87
N LEU A 78 19.38 11.60 -2.68
CA LEU A 78 18.35 12.44 -3.30
C LEU A 78 18.38 13.88 -2.77
N GLU A 79 18.59 14.07 -1.46
CA GLU A 79 18.76 15.40 -0.85
C GLU A 79 19.94 16.15 -1.48
N ASP A 80 21.09 15.49 -1.59
CA ASP A 80 22.31 16.07 -2.14
C ASP A 80 22.17 16.35 -3.65
N HIS A 81 21.63 15.38 -4.40
CA HIS A 81 21.52 15.46 -5.87
C HIS A 81 20.57 16.56 -6.34
N TYR A 82 19.43 16.72 -5.67
CA TYR A 82 18.43 17.72 -6.04
C TYR A 82 18.52 19.00 -5.19
N SER A 83 19.44 19.06 -4.22
CA SER A 83 19.54 20.15 -3.25
C SER A 83 18.22 20.42 -2.53
N ILE A 84 17.55 19.35 -2.09
CA ILE A 84 16.28 19.38 -1.36
C ILE A 84 16.47 18.86 0.07
N GLN A 85 15.48 19.09 0.94
CA GLN A 85 15.42 18.47 2.26
C GLN A 85 14.23 17.52 2.34
N ILE A 86 14.47 16.30 2.83
CA ILE A 86 13.45 15.27 3.04
C ILE A 86 13.18 15.18 4.55
N GLU A 87 11.99 15.61 4.95
CA GLU A 87 11.54 15.52 6.34
C GLU A 87 11.25 14.06 6.71
N ARG A 88 11.88 13.58 7.78
CA ARG A 88 11.77 12.20 8.26
C ARG A 88 10.77 12.12 9.42
N ILE A 89 9.57 11.63 9.16
CA ILE A 89 8.49 11.55 10.15
C ILE A 89 8.41 10.17 10.75
N ARG A 90 8.62 10.06 12.06
CA ARG A 90 8.49 8.79 12.78
C ARG A 90 7.07 8.54 13.30
N PRO A 91 6.63 7.26 13.37
CA PRO A 91 5.40 6.91 14.04
C PRO A 91 5.52 7.08 15.54
N LYS A 92 4.40 7.42 16.19
CA LYS A 92 4.28 7.35 17.66
C LYS A 92 4.43 5.92 18.18
N LYS A 93 4.09 4.94 17.35
CA LYS A 93 4.09 3.51 17.68
C LYS A 93 4.85 2.74 16.61
N PRO A 94 6.01 2.15 16.93
CA PRO A 94 6.81 1.41 15.95
C PRO A 94 6.15 0.07 15.58
N VAL A 95 6.56 -0.52 14.45
CA VAL A 95 5.98 -1.76 13.91
C VAL A 95 5.97 -2.90 14.94
N PRO A 96 7.05 -3.21 15.68
CA PRO A 96 7.04 -4.30 16.65
C PRO A 96 5.97 -4.11 17.73
N ARG A 97 5.76 -2.88 18.21
CA ARG A 97 4.73 -2.57 19.19
C ARG A 97 3.32 -2.72 18.60
N ALA A 98 3.12 -2.30 17.34
CA ALA A 98 1.85 -2.47 16.66
C ALA A 98 1.49 -3.96 16.45
N VAL A 99 2.49 -4.81 16.17
CA VAL A 99 2.33 -6.27 16.05
C VAL A 99 1.92 -6.90 17.38
N LEU A 100 2.59 -6.54 18.47
CA LEU A 100 2.27 -7.06 19.81
C LEU A 100 0.83 -6.73 20.24
N GLU A 101 0.33 -5.55 19.88
CA GLU A 101 -0.99 -5.09 20.32
C GLU A 101 -2.13 -5.50 19.39
N ASN A 102 -1.88 -5.63 18.08
CA ASN A 102 -2.95 -5.82 17.09
C ASN A 102 -2.91 -7.16 16.38
N GLY A 103 -1.81 -7.90 16.47
CA GLY A 103 -1.59 -9.15 15.76
C GLY A 103 -0.53 -9.09 14.68
N VAL A 104 -0.14 -10.28 14.24
CA VAL A 104 0.99 -10.51 13.33
C VAL A 104 0.53 -10.42 11.87
N PRO A 105 1.29 -9.76 10.98
CA PRO A 105 1.01 -9.82 9.55
C PRO A 105 1.19 -11.24 9.01
N PHE A 106 0.32 -11.67 8.09
CA PHE A 106 0.36 -13.02 7.52
C PHE A 106 0.12 -13.00 6.02
N LEU A 107 1.05 -13.59 5.25
CA LEU A 107 1.06 -13.62 3.78
C LEU A 107 0.90 -12.22 3.15
N THR A 108 -0.31 -11.91 2.70
CA THR A 108 -0.64 -10.62 2.10
C THR A 108 -1.51 -9.80 3.05
N LYS A 109 -1.54 -8.48 2.83
CA LYS A 109 -2.41 -7.60 3.60
C LYS A 109 -3.88 -8.04 3.58
N TYR A 110 -4.37 -8.48 2.42
CA TYR A 110 -5.75 -8.91 2.24
C TYR A 110 -6.02 -10.22 3.00
N VAL A 111 -5.13 -11.22 2.88
CA VAL A 111 -5.26 -12.49 3.61
C VAL A 111 -5.23 -12.27 5.12
N ALA A 112 -4.26 -11.49 5.63
CA ALA A 112 -4.20 -11.16 7.06
C ALA A 112 -5.47 -10.47 7.56
N GLN A 113 -6.05 -9.58 6.75
CA GLN A 113 -7.31 -8.92 7.08
C GLN A 113 -8.49 -9.91 7.13
N MET A 114 -8.57 -10.85 6.19
CA MET A 114 -9.64 -11.85 6.16
C MET A 114 -9.53 -12.84 7.34
N ILE A 115 -8.32 -13.33 7.63
CA ILE A 115 -8.06 -14.21 8.78
C ILE A 115 -8.39 -13.50 10.09
N GLY A 116 -7.87 -12.28 10.31
CA GLY A 116 -8.14 -11.52 11.53
C GLY A 116 -9.63 -11.17 11.69
N ARG A 117 -10.33 -11.02 10.57
CA ARG A 117 -11.78 -10.85 10.53
C ARG A 117 -12.50 -12.11 10.97
N LEU A 118 -12.14 -13.29 10.48
CA LEU A 118 -12.71 -14.57 10.97
C LEU A 118 -12.44 -14.75 12.47
N GLN A 119 -11.21 -14.46 12.94
CA GLN A 119 -10.86 -14.50 14.37
C GLN A 119 -11.75 -13.58 15.22
N SER A 120 -12.15 -12.41 14.72
CA SER A 120 -13.02 -11.48 15.46
C SER A 120 -14.45 -11.99 15.68
N TYR A 121 -14.87 -13.02 14.94
CA TYR A 121 -16.15 -13.73 15.13
C TYR A 121 -15.97 -15.06 15.89
N ASN A 122 -14.81 -15.29 16.52
CA ASN A 122 -14.47 -16.55 17.17
C ASN A 122 -14.64 -17.77 16.24
N PHE A 123 -14.28 -17.60 14.97
CA PHE A 123 -14.44 -18.63 13.96
C PHE A 123 -13.67 -19.91 14.31
N GLU A 124 -14.33 -21.05 14.23
CA GLU A 124 -13.79 -22.36 14.61
C GLU A 124 -12.98 -23.06 13.50
N TRP A 125 -12.74 -22.38 12.37
CA TRP A 125 -11.98 -22.92 11.23
C TRP A 125 -12.62 -24.16 10.61
N GLU A 126 -13.95 -24.19 10.56
CA GLU A 126 -14.73 -25.28 9.97
C GLU A 126 -14.90 -25.12 8.44
N ASP A 127 -14.94 -26.24 7.72
CA ASP A 127 -15.20 -26.27 6.28
C ASP A 127 -16.68 -26.50 6.00
N LEU A 128 -17.48 -25.44 6.12
CA LEU A 128 -18.91 -25.47 5.86
C LEU A 128 -19.30 -24.57 4.66
N PRO A 129 -20.44 -24.85 4.01
CA PRO A 129 -21.01 -23.95 3.01
C PRO A 129 -21.32 -22.56 3.58
N LEU A 130 -21.28 -21.53 2.74
CA LEU A 130 -21.47 -20.13 3.14
C LEU A 130 -22.75 -19.91 3.95
N GLU A 131 -23.89 -20.47 3.52
CA GLU A 131 -25.19 -20.31 4.19
C GLU A 131 -25.14 -20.80 5.65
N GLN A 132 -24.45 -21.91 5.91
CA GLN A 132 -24.29 -22.44 7.27
C GLN A 132 -23.36 -21.55 8.11
N LEU A 133 -22.29 -21.05 7.52
CA LEU A 133 -21.38 -20.10 8.17
C LEU A 133 -22.09 -18.81 8.54
N GLN A 134 -22.86 -18.23 7.62
CA GLN A 134 -23.64 -17.02 7.86
C GLN A 134 -24.75 -17.25 8.89
N GLY A 135 -25.38 -18.43 8.90
CA GLY A 135 -26.35 -18.80 9.93
C GLY A 135 -25.74 -18.87 11.33
N LYS A 136 -24.49 -19.35 11.45
CA LYS A 136 -23.78 -19.51 12.74
C LYS A 136 -23.14 -18.20 13.24
N TYR A 137 -22.53 -17.42 12.36
CA TYR A 137 -21.69 -16.28 12.72
C TYR A 137 -22.20 -14.92 12.24
N GLY A 138 -23.29 -14.89 11.46
CA GLY A 138 -23.82 -13.70 10.80
C GLY A 138 -23.18 -13.44 9.43
N ASP A 139 -23.76 -12.50 8.68
CA ASP A 139 -23.30 -12.16 7.35
C ASP A 139 -22.09 -11.23 7.35
N HIS A 140 -21.00 -11.67 6.70
CA HIS A 140 -19.79 -10.88 6.57
C HIS A 140 -18.87 -11.36 5.44
N TRP A 141 -18.20 -10.42 4.76
CA TRP A 141 -17.26 -10.69 3.65
C TRP A 141 -16.14 -11.71 3.96
N GLY A 142 -15.77 -11.90 5.22
CA GLY A 142 -14.77 -12.91 5.60
C GLY A 142 -15.22 -14.35 5.28
N PHE A 143 -16.52 -14.62 5.40
CA PHE A 143 -17.08 -15.94 5.10
C PHE A 143 -17.18 -16.18 3.59
N HIS A 144 -17.46 -15.16 2.78
CA HIS A 144 -17.36 -15.28 1.32
C HIS A 144 -15.93 -15.60 0.87
N TRP A 145 -14.92 -14.99 1.49
CA TRP A 145 -13.51 -15.31 1.23
C TRP A 145 -13.20 -16.77 1.57
N TRP A 146 -13.64 -17.25 2.74
CA TRP A 146 -13.41 -18.60 3.24
C TRP A 146 -14.16 -19.69 2.44
N ALA A 147 -15.39 -19.39 2.02
CA ALA A 147 -16.25 -20.29 1.25
C ALA A 147 -16.00 -20.23 -0.27
N ASN A 148 -15.06 -19.40 -0.74
CA ASN A 148 -14.78 -19.16 -2.16
C ASN A 148 -15.99 -18.61 -2.95
N ASP A 149 -16.85 -17.82 -2.30
CA ASP A 149 -18.13 -17.34 -2.85
C ASP A 149 -18.05 -15.89 -3.40
N TYR A 150 -16.89 -15.46 -3.87
CA TYR A 150 -16.81 -14.15 -4.53
C TYR A 150 -17.32 -14.22 -5.97
N PRO A 151 -18.14 -13.24 -6.42
CA PRO A 151 -18.61 -13.19 -7.79
C PRO A 151 -17.42 -13.13 -8.76
N VAL A 152 -17.51 -13.93 -9.82
CA VAL A 152 -16.51 -13.94 -10.89
C VAL A 152 -16.85 -12.84 -11.88
N HIS A 153 -15.89 -11.96 -12.14
CA HIS A 153 -16.06 -10.94 -13.19
C HIS A 153 -15.89 -11.56 -14.58
N ASP A 154 -16.60 -10.99 -15.57
CA ASP A 154 -16.55 -11.45 -16.95
C ASP A 154 -15.12 -11.64 -17.46
N GLY A 155 -14.86 -12.81 -18.04
CA GLY A 155 -13.55 -13.18 -18.59
C GLY A 155 -12.58 -13.83 -17.60
N PHE A 156 -12.92 -13.94 -16.31
CA PHE A 156 -12.11 -14.67 -15.32
C PHE A 156 -12.75 -16.02 -14.97
N LYS A 157 -11.93 -17.00 -14.57
CA LYS A 157 -12.40 -18.33 -14.14
C LYS A 157 -12.72 -18.40 -12.63
N THR A 158 -12.05 -17.56 -11.85
CA THR A 158 -12.18 -17.47 -10.38
C THR A 158 -11.96 -16.02 -9.95
N SER A 159 -12.53 -15.61 -8.80
CA SER A 159 -12.23 -14.30 -8.24
C SER A 159 -10.86 -14.31 -7.55
N MET A 160 -10.06 -13.26 -7.75
CA MET A 160 -8.76 -13.06 -7.08
C MET A 160 -8.87 -12.87 -5.56
N PHE A 161 -10.09 -12.68 -5.06
CA PHE A 161 -10.41 -12.44 -3.65
C PHE A 161 -10.89 -13.69 -2.93
N GLN A 162 -10.54 -14.88 -3.43
CA GLN A 162 -10.90 -16.16 -2.81
C GLN A 162 -9.70 -16.78 -2.09
N ILE A 163 -9.95 -17.54 -1.00
CA ILE A 163 -8.89 -18.27 -0.31
C ILE A 163 -8.23 -19.32 -1.22
N ALA A 164 -8.96 -19.87 -2.19
CA ALA A 164 -8.46 -20.82 -3.19
C ALA A 164 -7.30 -20.31 -4.05
N ASN A 165 -7.08 -18.99 -4.12
CA ASN A 165 -5.89 -18.44 -4.81
C ASN A 165 -4.58 -18.67 -4.04
N PHE A 166 -4.66 -19.15 -2.79
CA PHE A 166 -3.53 -19.54 -1.96
C PHE A 166 -3.58 -21.06 -1.76
N PRO A 167 -2.88 -21.85 -2.60
CA PRO A 167 -2.94 -23.31 -2.53
C PRO A 167 -2.65 -23.84 -1.12
N PHE A 168 -3.49 -24.76 -0.66
CA PHE A 168 -3.41 -25.41 0.65
C PHE A 168 -3.60 -24.51 1.88
N LEU A 169 -3.89 -23.21 1.70
CA LEU A 169 -4.03 -22.29 2.83
C LEU A 169 -5.22 -22.65 3.71
N LYS A 170 -6.35 -23.02 3.10
CA LYS A 170 -7.57 -23.38 3.84
C LYS A 170 -7.34 -24.64 4.67
N GLU A 171 -6.81 -25.67 4.05
CA GLU A 171 -6.47 -26.96 4.65
C GLU A 171 -5.45 -26.79 5.78
N PHE A 172 -4.45 -25.92 5.59
CA PHE A 172 -3.48 -25.58 6.62
C PHE A 172 -4.13 -24.92 7.84
N LEU A 173 -5.02 -23.94 7.63
CA LEU A 173 -5.71 -23.23 8.71
C LEU A 173 -6.73 -24.10 9.45
N ILE A 174 -7.38 -25.04 8.77
CA ILE A 174 -8.26 -26.03 9.40
C ILE A 174 -7.43 -26.97 10.30
N LYS A 175 -6.30 -27.46 9.78
CA LYS A 175 -5.44 -28.42 10.50
C LYS A 175 -4.68 -27.77 11.65
N TYR A 176 -4.27 -26.52 11.48
CA TYR A 176 -3.51 -25.74 12.46
C TYR A 176 -4.15 -24.36 12.65
N PRO A 177 -5.29 -24.28 13.36
CA PRO A 177 -5.91 -23.02 13.70
C PRO A 177 -4.91 -22.05 14.37
N PRO A 178 -4.81 -20.79 13.91
CA PRO A 178 -3.88 -19.84 14.50
C PRO A 178 -4.28 -19.48 15.94
N GLU A 179 -3.40 -19.78 16.89
CA GLU A 179 -3.55 -19.47 18.32
C GLU A 179 -3.15 -18.03 18.68
N PHE A 180 -2.68 -17.26 17.71
CA PHE A 180 -2.27 -15.87 17.87
C PHE A 180 -3.09 -14.94 16.97
N PRO A 181 -3.30 -13.67 17.36
CA PRO A 181 -4.03 -12.73 16.53
C PRO A 181 -3.26 -12.42 15.25
N ILE A 182 -3.95 -12.49 14.11
CA ILE A 182 -3.43 -12.12 12.80
C ILE A 182 -4.06 -10.81 12.36
N SER A 183 -3.26 -9.90 11.81
CA SER A 183 -3.75 -8.57 11.45
C SER A 183 -2.94 -7.86 10.37
N ASP A 184 -3.62 -7.03 9.58
CA ASP A 184 -3.02 -6.10 8.62
C ASP A 184 -2.64 -4.74 9.25
N LYS A 185 -2.85 -4.57 10.56
CA LYS A 185 -2.73 -3.30 11.28
C LYS A 185 -1.29 -2.90 11.64
N CYS A 186 -0.29 -3.78 11.49
CA CYS A 186 1.10 -3.46 11.81
C CYS A 186 1.60 -2.21 11.05
N CYS A 187 1.22 -2.07 9.77
CA CYS A 187 1.55 -0.93 8.94
C CYS A 187 0.62 0.28 9.16
N LYS A 188 -0.55 0.10 9.79
CA LYS A 188 -1.53 1.18 10.00
C LYS A 188 -0.94 2.25 10.91
N CYS A 189 -0.48 1.85 12.10
CA CYS A 189 0.09 2.79 13.07
C CYS A 189 1.44 3.35 12.61
N ALA A 190 2.23 2.54 11.89
CA ALA A 190 3.57 2.90 11.48
C ALA A 190 3.61 3.83 10.25
N LYS A 191 2.68 3.67 9.29
CA LYS A 191 2.69 4.41 8.01
C LYS A 191 1.44 5.25 7.81
N LYS A 192 0.25 4.65 7.87
CA LYS A 192 -1.01 5.34 7.51
C LYS A 192 -1.39 6.44 8.49
N ASP A 193 -1.42 6.12 9.77
CA ASP A 193 -1.84 7.07 10.81
C ASP A 193 -0.84 8.22 10.95
N VAL A 194 0.44 7.96 10.63
CA VAL A 194 1.49 8.99 10.58
C VAL A 194 1.24 9.97 9.45
N ALA A 195 1.00 9.46 8.23
CA ALA A 195 0.70 10.31 7.09
C ALA A 195 -0.58 11.13 7.29
N HIS A 196 -1.64 10.53 7.85
CA HIS A 196 -2.87 11.27 8.17
C HIS A 196 -2.64 12.34 9.24
N ARG A 197 -1.86 12.03 10.28
CA ARG A 197 -1.51 13.01 11.31
C ARG A 197 -0.68 14.16 10.75
N TYR A 198 0.29 13.86 9.89
CA TYR A 198 1.09 14.88 9.21
C TYR A 198 0.18 15.81 8.41
N MET A 199 -0.68 15.27 7.54
CA MET A 199 -1.64 16.08 6.77
C MET A 199 -2.57 16.91 7.67
N LYS A 200 -3.01 16.38 8.82
CA LYS A 200 -3.85 17.12 9.78
C LYS A 200 -3.10 18.29 10.43
N ASN A 201 -1.81 18.12 10.68
CA ASN A 201 -0.95 19.15 11.28
C ASN A 201 -0.50 20.20 10.27
N HIS A 202 -0.64 19.92 8.97
CA HIS A 202 -0.26 20.78 7.86
C HIS A 202 -1.48 21.10 6.96
N PRO A 203 -2.49 21.81 7.48
CA PRO A 203 -3.71 22.14 6.74
C PRO A 203 -3.45 23.03 5.51
N GLU A 204 -2.29 23.67 5.43
CA GLU A 204 -1.85 24.45 4.27
C GLU A 204 -1.51 23.59 3.05
N ILE A 205 -1.29 22.27 3.20
CA ILE A 205 -1.01 21.38 2.06
C ILE A 205 -2.28 21.20 1.24
N GLN A 206 -2.23 21.62 -0.02
CA GLN A 206 -3.36 21.57 -0.94
C GLN A 206 -3.35 20.31 -1.82
N LEU A 207 -2.16 19.76 -2.10
CA LEU A 207 -1.98 18.59 -2.95
C LEU A 207 -1.01 17.59 -2.31
N LYS A 208 -1.37 16.31 -2.37
CA LYS A 208 -0.49 15.18 -2.02
C LYS A 208 -0.14 14.38 -3.27
N LEU A 209 1.14 14.32 -3.62
CA LEU A 209 1.66 13.54 -4.74
C LEU A 209 2.35 12.26 -4.24
N MET A 210 2.08 11.14 -4.92
CA MET A 210 2.62 9.81 -4.59
C MET A 210 2.97 9.06 -5.89
N GLY A 211 4.06 8.28 -5.86
CA GLY A 211 4.42 7.37 -6.95
C GLY A 211 3.61 6.07 -6.89
N ILE A 212 2.36 6.09 -7.34
CA ILE A 212 1.50 4.91 -7.45
C ILE A 212 1.14 4.69 -8.92
N ARG A 213 1.29 3.47 -9.42
CA ARG A 213 0.98 3.10 -10.81
C ARG A 213 -0.15 2.09 -10.89
N LYS A 214 -0.99 2.23 -11.92
CA LYS A 214 -2.04 1.26 -12.25
C LYS A 214 -1.49 -0.15 -12.51
N SER A 215 -0.28 -0.23 -13.09
CA SER A 215 0.40 -1.49 -13.39
C SER A 215 0.85 -2.28 -12.15
N GLU A 216 0.80 -1.70 -10.95
CA GLU A 216 1.09 -2.42 -9.71
C GLU A 216 0.01 -3.47 -9.35
N GLY A 217 -1.17 -3.40 -9.99
CA GLY A 217 -2.22 -4.38 -9.81
C GLY A 217 -2.94 -4.30 -8.45
N GLY A 218 -3.68 -5.36 -8.11
CA GLY A 218 -4.48 -5.41 -6.87
C GLY A 218 -5.60 -4.37 -6.88
N ILE A 219 -5.81 -3.67 -5.76
CA ILE A 219 -6.83 -2.60 -5.64
C ILE A 219 -6.50 -1.34 -6.47
N ARG A 220 -5.33 -1.31 -7.11
CA ARG A 220 -4.83 -0.18 -7.91
C ARG A 220 -5.02 -0.40 -9.41
N ALA A 221 -5.47 -1.60 -9.82
CA ALA A 221 -5.73 -1.99 -11.20
C ALA A 221 -6.98 -1.33 -11.78
#